data_AF-A0A1C6IQL5-F1
#
_entry.id   AF-A0A1C6IQL5-F1
#
_cell.length_a   1.000
_cell.length_b   1.000
_cell.length_c   1.000
_cell.angle_alpha   90.00
_cell.angle_beta   90.00
_cell.angle_gamma   90.00
#
_symmetry.space_group_name_H-M   'P 1'
#
loop_
_entity.id
_entity.type
_entity.pdbx_description
1 polymer ?
#
loop_
_entity_poly.entity_id
_entity_poly.type
_entity_poly.pdbx_seq_one_letter_code
_entity_poly.pdbx_strand_id
1 'polypeptide(L)'
;MRSRIKNKKGFSISEMLMVVMILSLIIVMLGSGVMVVKNSYEKITLKAEAQTLLSTTITKVSDEFRFAKYVNADDNPKAAKFVSGNLGYEIWFKNDDGSSGMKGILICNNAGVSAQLLTDKTMTSRLTPSIEYQYDKDNRLFTATITIATRDNDKFLEQEIKVKPINNRKES
;
A
#
# COMPACT_ATOMS: atom_id res chain seq x y z
N MET A 1 -68.09 -20.13 -15.87
CA MET A 1 -68.33 -18.93 -15.04
C MET A 1 -67.02 -18.14 -14.95
N ARG A 2 -66.82 -17.12 -15.81
CA ARG A 2 -65.59 -16.30 -15.82
C ARG A 2 -65.84 -15.04 -15.00
N SER A 3 -65.35 -15.00 -13.76
CA SER A 3 -65.40 -13.79 -12.95
C SER A 3 -64.40 -12.77 -13.51
N ARG A 4 -64.91 -11.74 -14.19
CA ARG A 4 -64.13 -10.58 -14.60
C ARG A 4 -63.89 -9.73 -13.35
N ILE A 5 -62.69 -9.83 -12.77
CA ILE A 5 -62.19 -8.83 -11.83
C ILE A 5 -61.90 -7.57 -12.64
N LYS A 6 -62.90 -6.72 -12.83
CA LYS A 6 -62.75 -5.33 -13.27
C LYS A 6 -62.85 -4.43 -12.05
N ASN A 7 -61.83 -4.47 -11.18
CA ASN A 7 -61.68 -3.42 -10.19
C ASN A 7 -60.95 -2.24 -10.85
N LYS A 8 -61.69 -1.41 -11.59
CA LYS A 8 -61.21 -0.11 -12.08
C LYS A 8 -61.42 0.94 -10.99
N LYS A 9 -60.68 0.85 -9.89
CA LYS A 9 -60.40 2.04 -9.08
C LYS A 9 -59.15 2.66 -9.69
N GLY A 10 -59.34 3.66 -10.56
CA GLY A 10 -58.24 4.53 -10.96
C GLY A 10 -57.68 5.17 -9.69
N PHE A 11 -56.35 5.18 -9.55
CA PHE A 11 -55.67 5.81 -8.42
C PHE A 11 -56.24 7.21 -8.20
N SER A 12 -56.71 7.49 -7.00
CA SER A 12 -57.14 8.84 -6.65
C SER A 12 -55.92 9.77 -6.72
N ILE A 13 -56.10 11.00 -7.20
CA ILE A 13 -55.02 12.02 -7.29
C ILE A 13 -54.34 12.20 -5.91
N SER A 14 -55.11 12.07 -4.82
CA SER A 14 -54.62 12.10 -3.45
C SER A 14 -53.71 10.90 -3.08
N GLU A 15 -54.02 9.69 -3.54
CA GLU A 15 -53.16 8.52 -3.35
C GLU A 15 -51.85 8.67 -4.12
N MET A 16 -51.90 9.19 -5.35
CA MET A 16 -50.69 9.42 -6.13
C MET A 16 -49.79 10.47 -5.48
N LEU A 17 -50.37 11.53 -4.91
CA LEU A 17 -49.64 12.55 -4.16
C LEU A 17 -48.98 11.97 -2.90
N MET A 18 -49.71 11.11 -2.17
CA MET A 18 -49.20 10.42 -0.98
C MET A 18 -48.05 9.47 -1.32
N VAL A 19 -48.16 8.72 -2.41
CA VAL A 19 -47.08 7.83 -2.89
C VAL A 19 -45.83 8.62 -3.25
N VAL A 20 -45.96 9.74 -3.97
CA VAL A 20 -44.83 10.60 -4.32
C VAL A 20 -44.19 11.20 -3.06
N MET A 21 -44.99 11.57 -2.06
CA MET A 21 -44.49 12.07 -0.77
C MET A 21 -43.73 11.01 0.03
N ILE A 22 -44.22 9.77 0.05
CA ILE A 22 -43.53 8.66 0.74
C ILE A 22 -42.23 8.32 0.00
N LEU A 23 -42.26 8.25 -1.34
CA LEU A 23 -41.08 7.96 -2.15
C LEU A 23 -40.01 9.04 -2.03
N SER A 24 -40.38 10.32 -1.98
CA SER A 24 -39.42 11.41 -1.79
C SER A 24 -38.74 11.32 -0.41
N LEU A 25 -39.50 10.97 0.64
CA LEU A 25 -38.95 10.72 1.97
C LEU A 25 -37.93 9.56 1.98
N ILE A 26 -38.26 8.46 1.30
CA ILE A 26 -37.38 7.28 1.18
C ILE A 26 -36.10 7.64 0.42
N ILE A 27 -36.19 8.42 -0.67
CA ILE A 27 -35.02 8.85 -1.45
C ILE A 27 -34.08 9.71 -0.60
N VAL A 28 -34.61 10.61 0.23
CA VAL A 28 -33.80 11.45 1.14
C VAL A 28 -33.16 10.61 2.26
N MET A 29 -33.90 9.66 2.85
CA MET A 29 -33.37 8.73 3.84
C MET A 29 -32.24 7.87 3.27
N LEU A 30 -32.41 7.33 2.06
CA LEU A 30 -31.37 6.54 1.39
C LEU A 30 -30.19 7.41 0.95
N GLY A 31 -30.43 8.61 0.43
CA GLY A 31 -29.41 9.52 -0.06
C GLY A 31 -28.42 9.95 1.02
N SER A 32 -28.89 10.18 2.25
CA SER A 32 -28.04 10.50 3.39
C SER A 32 -27.18 9.31 3.86
N GLY A 33 -27.72 8.08 3.82
CA GLY A 33 -26.98 6.86 4.18
C GLY A 33 -25.91 6.47 3.17
N VAL A 34 -26.20 6.58 1.86
CA VAL A 34 -25.28 6.16 0.79
C VAL A 34 -23.98 6.97 0.79
N MET A 35 -24.05 8.27 1.10
CA MET A 35 -22.85 9.12 1.14
C MET A 35 -21.90 8.75 2.30
N VAL A 36 -22.46 8.41 3.47
CA VAL A 36 -21.69 7.98 4.65
C VAL A 36 -21.04 6.61 4.42
N VAL A 37 -21.76 5.67 3.79
CA VAL A 37 -21.23 4.34 3.45
C VAL A 37 -20.12 4.44 2.40
N LYS A 38 -20.28 5.29 1.37
CA LYS A 38 -19.25 5.48 0.35
C LYS A 38 -17.93 5.97 0.96
N ASN A 39 -17.98 7.01 1.79
CA ASN A 39 -16.78 7.57 2.42
C ASN A 39 -16.12 6.57 3.39
N SER A 40 -16.93 5.76 4.10
CA SER A 40 -16.42 4.72 5.00
C SER A 40 -15.78 3.57 4.23
N TYR A 41 -16.41 3.14 3.13
CA TYR A 41 -15.89 2.08 2.27
C TYR A 41 -14.57 2.48 1.60
N GLU A 42 -14.45 3.72 1.11
CA GLU A 42 -13.20 4.24 0.54
C GLU A 42 -12.06 4.24 1.55
N LYS A 43 -12.32 4.67 2.79
CA LYS A 43 -11.32 4.66 3.87
C LYS A 43 -10.88 3.25 4.24
N ILE A 44 -11.83 2.31 4.37
CA ILE A 44 -11.53 0.90 4.69
C ILE A 44 -10.73 0.26 3.57
N THR A 45 -11.13 0.48 2.33
CA THR A 45 -10.46 -0.08 1.14
C THR A 45 -9.03 0.46 1.03
N LEU A 46 -8.85 1.78 1.15
CA LEU A 46 -7.51 2.39 1.12
C LEU A 46 -6.62 1.83 2.23
N LYS A 47 -7.19 1.58 3.42
CA LYS A 47 -6.45 0.97 4.53
C LYS A 47 -6.00 -0.46 4.24
N ALA A 48 -6.89 -1.27 3.69
CA ALA A 48 -6.58 -2.65 3.32
C ALA A 48 -5.52 -2.72 2.20
N GLU A 49 -5.60 -1.84 1.21
CA GLU A 49 -4.60 -1.71 0.15
C GLU A 49 -3.23 -1.32 0.73
N ALA A 50 -3.19 -0.34 1.63
CA ALA A 50 -1.94 0.09 2.27
C ALA A 50 -1.32 -1.01 3.14
N GLN A 51 -2.13 -1.80 3.87
CA GLN A 51 -1.63 -2.94 4.64
C GLN A 51 -1.08 -4.04 3.75
N THR A 52 -1.74 -4.31 2.63
CA THR A 52 -1.29 -5.29 1.64
C THR A 52 0.04 -4.84 1.00
N LEU A 53 0.13 -3.56 0.62
CA LEU A 53 1.35 -2.95 0.11
C LEU A 53 2.49 -3.05 1.14
N LEU A 54 2.24 -2.61 2.37
CA LEU A 54 3.21 -2.66 3.47
C LEU A 54 3.73 -4.09 3.71
N SER A 55 2.82 -5.08 3.79
CA SER A 55 3.20 -6.48 4.01
C SER A 55 4.05 -7.02 2.86
N THR A 56 3.71 -6.66 1.62
CA THR A 56 4.48 -7.03 0.44
C THR A 56 5.86 -6.37 0.45
N THR A 57 5.94 -5.08 0.79
CA THR A 57 7.20 -4.35 0.94
C THR A 57 8.07 -4.97 2.01
N ILE A 58 7.52 -5.23 3.20
CA ILE A 58 8.23 -5.89 4.32
C ILE A 58 8.79 -7.22 3.87
N THR A 59 7.99 -8.04 3.17
CA THR A 59 8.45 -9.36 2.71
C THR A 59 9.63 -9.21 1.74
N LYS A 60 9.50 -8.33 0.74
CA LYS A 60 10.57 -8.12 -0.26
C LYS A 60 11.85 -7.54 0.36
N VAL A 61 11.72 -6.53 1.21
CA VAL A 61 12.85 -5.91 1.93
C VAL A 61 13.50 -6.95 2.86
N SER A 62 12.70 -7.71 3.60
CA SER A 62 13.20 -8.73 4.52
C SER A 62 13.92 -9.84 3.78
N ASP A 63 13.42 -10.28 2.62
CA ASP A 63 14.08 -11.28 1.79
C ASP A 63 15.45 -10.77 1.30
N GLU A 64 15.53 -9.53 0.81
CA GLU A 64 16.81 -8.94 0.41
C GLU A 64 17.80 -8.84 1.58
N PHE A 65 17.38 -8.37 2.76
CA PHE A 65 18.24 -8.32 3.94
C PHE A 65 18.63 -9.70 4.48
N ARG A 66 17.71 -10.67 4.42
CA ARG A 66 17.94 -12.03 4.89
C ARG A 66 19.00 -12.75 4.06
N PHE A 67 19.04 -12.49 2.76
CA PHE A 67 20.03 -13.07 1.85
C PHE A 67 21.21 -12.14 1.54
N ALA A 68 21.29 -10.97 2.19
CA ALA A 68 22.39 -10.03 2.02
C ALA A 68 23.75 -10.68 2.38
N LYS A 69 24.74 -10.42 1.53
CA LYS A 69 26.15 -10.78 1.71
C LYS A 69 27.02 -9.53 1.67
N TYR A 70 28.23 -9.60 2.21
CA TYR A 70 29.25 -8.54 2.13
C TYR A 70 28.68 -7.14 2.42
N VAL A 71 28.11 -6.97 3.62
CA VAL A 71 27.47 -5.71 4.01
C VAL A 71 28.55 -4.67 4.34
N ASN A 72 28.68 -3.67 3.48
CA ASN A 72 29.55 -2.51 3.64
C ASN A 72 28.76 -1.35 4.27
N ALA A 73 28.94 -1.18 5.58
CA ALA A 73 28.30 -0.13 6.38
C ALA A 73 29.32 0.88 6.97
N ASP A 74 30.57 0.87 6.51
CA ASP A 74 31.63 1.75 7.02
C ASP A 74 31.41 3.22 6.69
N ASP A 75 31.01 3.53 5.45
CA ASP A 75 30.82 4.91 5.01
C ASP A 75 29.52 5.53 5.53
N ASN A 76 28.42 4.77 5.47
CA ASN A 76 27.12 5.23 5.92
C ASN A 76 26.25 4.05 6.39
N PRO A 77 26.05 3.86 7.70
CA PRO A 77 25.22 2.77 8.20
C PRO A 77 23.76 2.88 7.75
N LYS A 78 23.28 4.09 7.41
CA LYS A 78 21.90 4.34 6.93
C LYS A 78 21.68 4.11 5.44
N ALA A 79 22.77 3.86 4.71
CA ALA A 79 22.74 3.54 3.28
C ALA A 79 23.75 2.42 2.99
N ALA A 80 23.78 1.42 3.88
CA ALA A 80 24.73 0.32 3.80
C ALA A 80 24.56 -0.42 2.47
N LYS A 81 25.66 -0.57 1.73
CA LYS A 81 25.68 -1.34 0.50
C LYS A 81 25.84 -2.82 0.85
N PHE A 82 25.16 -3.69 0.10
CA PHE A 82 25.26 -5.12 0.32
C PHE A 82 25.07 -5.88 -0.98
N VAL A 83 25.68 -7.06 -1.09
CA VAL A 83 25.45 -7.95 -2.21
C VAL A 83 24.12 -8.67 -2.00
N SER A 84 23.17 -8.43 -2.91
CA SER A 84 21.88 -9.13 -2.89
C SER A 84 22.10 -10.62 -3.16
N GLY A 85 21.54 -11.48 -2.31
CA GLY A 85 21.55 -12.92 -2.56
C GLY A 85 20.62 -13.35 -3.70
N ASN A 86 19.65 -12.51 -4.06
CA ASN A 86 18.70 -12.78 -5.16
C ASN A 86 19.26 -12.33 -6.51
N LEU A 87 19.93 -11.17 -6.54
CA LEU A 87 20.42 -10.55 -7.77
C LEU A 87 21.90 -10.83 -8.05
N GLY A 88 22.68 -11.18 -7.02
CA GLY A 88 24.09 -11.57 -7.14
C GLY A 88 25.07 -10.40 -7.29
N TYR A 89 24.62 -9.15 -7.22
CA TYR A 89 25.46 -7.94 -7.29
C TYR A 89 25.20 -7.00 -6.09
N GLU A 90 26.13 -6.06 -5.87
CA GLU A 90 26.02 -5.05 -4.83
C GLU A 90 24.88 -4.06 -5.13
N ILE A 91 24.00 -3.89 -4.14
CA ILE A 91 22.85 -3.01 -4.18
C ILE A 91 22.76 -2.14 -2.93
N TRP A 92 21.97 -1.07 -3.02
CA TRP A 92 21.45 -0.32 -1.89
C TRP A 92 20.03 0.16 -2.20
N PHE A 93 19.26 0.44 -1.16
CA PHE A 93 17.93 1.03 -1.32
C PHE A 93 17.99 2.55 -1.32
N LYS A 94 17.16 3.16 -2.16
CA LYS A 94 16.91 4.61 -2.21
C LYS A 94 15.43 4.87 -2.43
N ASN A 95 14.88 5.93 -1.85
CA ASN A 95 13.51 6.36 -2.14
C ASN A 95 13.50 7.34 -3.31
N ASP A 96 12.48 7.25 -4.17
CA ASP A 96 12.21 8.20 -5.24
C ASP A 96 10.73 8.61 -5.26
N ASP A 97 10.50 9.90 -5.47
CA ASP A 97 9.17 10.51 -5.48
C ASP A 97 8.49 10.47 -6.87
N GLY A 98 9.12 9.88 -7.88
CA GLY A 98 8.58 9.79 -9.24
C GLY A 98 9.21 10.76 -10.24
N SER A 99 10.14 11.62 -9.83
CA SER A 99 10.76 12.62 -10.72
C SER A 99 11.56 11.98 -11.86
N SER A 100 12.10 10.77 -11.65
CA SER A 100 12.82 10.00 -12.67
C SER A 100 11.95 8.97 -13.41
N GLY A 101 10.63 9.05 -13.27
CA GLY A 101 9.68 8.10 -13.87
C GLY A 101 9.52 6.79 -13.10
N MET A 102 10.31 6.58 -12.04
CA MET A 102 10.20 5.49 -11.08
C MET A 102 9.78 6.05 -9.73
N LYS A 103 8.91 5.37 -9.00
CA LYS A 103 8.40 5.79 -7.68
C LYS A 103 8.63 4.73 -6.61
N GLY A 104 8.75 5.17 -5.36
CA GLY A 104 8.87 4.33 -4.17
C GLY A 104 10.30 3.88 -3.90
N ILE A 105 10.44 2.66 -3.37
CA ILE A 105 11.74 2.10 -3.03
C ILE A 105 12.42 1.58 -4.31
N LEU A 106 13.60 2.10 -4.60
CA LEU A 106 14.46 1.69 -5.69
C LEU A 106 15.59 0.80 -5.18
N ILE A 107 15.92 -0.21 -5.97
CA ILE A 107 17.14 -1.01 -5.90
C ILE A 107 18.15 -0.35 -6.85
N CYS A 108 19.20 0.24 -6.29
CA CYS A 108 20.27 0.86 -7.05
C CYS A 108 21.51 -0.03 -7.04
N ASN A 109 22.30 -0.01 -8.11
CA ASN A 109 23.60 -0.70 -8.19
C ASN A 109 24.74 0.24 -8.61
N ASN A 110 25.99 -0.21 -8.47
CA ASN A 110 27.16 0.61 -8.82
C ASN A 110 27.28 0.92 -10.33
N ALA A 111 26.51 0.26 -11.20
CA ALA A 111 26.46 0.55 -12.63
C ALA A 111 25.54 1.74 -12.98
N GLY A 112 24.93 2.37 -11.97
CA GLY A 112 23.97 3.47 -12.15
C GLY A 112 22.59 3.01 -12.60
N VAL A 113 22.33 1.69 -12.61
CA VAL A 113 21.02 1.13 -12.91
C VAL A 113 20.18 1.16 -11.64
N SER A 114 18.96 1.68 -11.77
CA SER A 114 17.96 1.66 -10.70
C SER A 114 16.73 0.91 -11.19
N ALA A 115 16.17 0.05 -10.34
CA ALA A 115 14.93 -0.66 -10.60
C ALA A 115 13.99 -0.51 -9.41
N GLN A 116 12.68 -0.44 -9.63
CA GLN A 116 11.73 -0.40 -8.52
C GLN A 116 11.68 -1.74 -7.80
N LEU A 117 11.71 -1.73 -6.46
CA LEU A 117 11.54 -2.92 -5.63
C LEU A 117 10.14 -3.54 -5.81
N LEU A 118 9.15 -2.70 -6.03
CA LEU A 118 7.77 -3.07 -6.30
C LEU A 118 7.33 -2.50 -7.63
N THR A 119 6.60 -3.28 -8.41
CA THR A 119 6.05 -2.83 -9.68
C THR A 119 5.02 -1.73 -9.49
N ASP A 120 4.81 -0.90 -10.52
CA ASP A 120 3.74 0.09 -10.51
C ASP A 120 2.34 -0.51 -10.32
N LYS A 121 2.13 -1.78 -10.71
CA LYS A 121 0.86 -2.48 -10.51
C LYS A 121 0.58 -2.80 -9.04
N THR A 122 1.63 -3.06 -8.27
CA THR A 122 1.53 -3.28 -6.82
C THR A 122 1.40 -1.97 -6.04
N MET A 123 1.88 -0.85 -6.62
CA MET A 123 1.79 0.47 -6.03
C MET A 123 0.57 1.22 -6.57
N THR A 124 -0.56 1.14 -5.85
CA THR A 124 -1.76 1.88 -6.24
C THR A 124 -1.44 3.38 -6.37
N SER A 125 -2.12 4.08 -7.28
CA SER A 125 -1.80 5.47 -7.65
C SER A 125 -1.90 6.47 -6.49
N ARG A 126 -2.38 6.03 -5.32
CA ARG A 126 -2.57 6.82 -4.10
C ARG A 126 -1.57 6.52 -2.99
N LEU A 127 -0.75 5.46 -3.10
CA LEU A 127 0.12 4.97 -2.03
C LEU A 127 1.55 4.73 -2.54
N THR A 128 2.53 5.23 -1.80
CA THR A 128 3.95 5.08 -2.11
C THR A 128 4.70 4.53 -0.89
N PRO A 129 5.42 3.40 -1.01
CA PRO A 129 6.28 2.89 0.03
C PRO A 129 7.61 3.63 0.01
N SER A 130 8.13 3.94 1.19
CA SER A 130 9.48 4.41 1.43
C SER A 130 10.15 3.57 2.50
N ILE A 131 11.49 3.57 2.50
CA ILE A 131 12.29 2.84 3.47
C ILE A 131 13.36 3.74 4.08
N GLU A 132 13.53 3.62 5.38
CA GLU A 132 14.73 4.02 6.11
C GLU A 132 15.33 2.76 6.73
N TYR A 133 16.63 2.53 6.60
CA TYR A 133 17.26 1.34 7.18
C TYR A 133 18.63 1.67 7.73
N GLN A 134 19.09 0.88 8.69
CA GLN A 134 20.44 0.91 9.21
C GLN A 134 20.99 -0.50 9.40
N TYR A 135 22.30 -0.65 9.26
CA TYR A 135 22.99 -1.89 9.60
C TYR A 135 23.87 -1.72 10.84
N ASP A 136 23.61 -2.54 11.86
CA ASP A 136 24.45 -2.68 13.04
C ASP A 136 25.46 -3.81 12.81
N LYS A 137 26.76 -3.46 12.76
CA LYS A 137 27.85 -4.41 12.53
C LYS A 137 28.11 -5.32 13.72
N ASP A 138 27.96 -4.82 14.94
CA ASP A 138 28.25 -5.55 16.17
C ASP A 138 27.21 -6.64 16.38
N ASN A 139 25.93 -6.30 16.19
CA ASN A 139 24.80 -7.21 16.33
C ASN A 139 24.45 -7.97 15.04
N ARG A 140 25.07 -7.57 13.91
CA ARG A 140 24.82 -8.10 12.55
C ARG A 140 23.33 -8.03 12.20
N LEU A 141 22.73 -6.88 12.43
CA LEU A 141 21.29 -6.70 12.39
C LEU A 141 20.93 -5.52 11.48
N PHE A 142 20.10 -5.79 10.48
CA PHE A 142 19.40 -4.73 9.75
C PHE A 142 18.19 -4.29 10.57
N THR A 143 18.06 -2.99 10.80
CA THR A 143 16.83 -2.38 11.32
C THR A 143 16.28 -1.49 10.23
N ALA A 144 15.04 -1.71 9.80
CA ALA A 144 14.42 -0.91 8.75
C ALA A 144 13.01 -0.48 9.15
N THR A 145 12.69 0.76 8.86
CA THR A 145 11.37 1.36 9.00
C THR A 145 10.80 1.55 7.62
N ILE A 146 9.68 0.88 7.35
CA ILE A 146 8.95 0.99 6.09
C ILE A 146 7.72 1.85 6.35
N THR A 147 7.57 2.91 5.56
CA THR A 147 6.46 3.86 5.67
C THR A 147 5.67 3.83 4.37
N ILE A 148 4.35 3.68 4.47
CA ILE A 148 3.42 3.90 3.36
C ILE A 148 2.85 5.30 3.51
N ALA A 149 3.17 6.16 2.55
CA ALA A 149 2.61 7.50 2.47
C ALA A 149 1.50 7.55 1.41
N THR A 150 0.50 8.41 1.64
CA THR A 150 -0.43 8.80 0.59
C THR A 150 0.22 9.82 -0.34
N ARG A 151 -0.42 10.12 -1.49
CA ARG A 151 0.02 11.18 -2.42
C ARG A 151 0.17 12.56 -1.76
N ASP A 152 -0.55 12.82 -0.68
CA ASP A 152 -0.49 14.07 0.10
C ASP A 152 0.66 14.06 1.14
N ASN A 153 1.52 13.04 1.10
CA ASN A 153 2.62 12.79 2.04
C ASN A 153 2.19 12.59 3.50
N ASP A 154 0.90 12.31 3.73
CA ASP A 154 0.43 11.88 5.04
C ASP A 154 0.92 10.45 5.30
N LYS A 155 1.67 10.29 6.39
CA LYS A 155 2.10 8.98 6.90
C LYS A 155 0.85 8.16 7.21
N PHE A 156 0.63 7.11 6.43
CA PHE A 156 -0.59 6.32 6.51
C PHE A 156 -0.37 5.05 7.34
N LEU A 157 0.74 4.35 7.12
CA LEU A 157 1.18 3.21 7.92
C LEU A 157 2.70 3.22 8.05
N GLU A 158 3.23 2.78 9.19
CA GLU A 158 4.65 2.67 9.45
C GLU A 158 4.92 1.38 10.22
N GLN A 159 5.98 0.66 9.87
CA GLN A 159 6.39 -0.54 10.58
C GLN A 159 7.92 -0.70 10.60
N GLU A 160 8.45 -0.93 11.80
CA GLU A 160 9.84 -1.32 12.02
C GLU A 160 9.99 -2.84 11.89
N ILE A 161 11.04 -3.26 11.19
CA ILE A 161 11.47 -4.66 11.07
C ILE A 161 12.95 -4.79 11.43
N LYS A 162 13.29 -5.92 12.06
CA LYS A 162 14.67 -6.28 12.41
C LYS A 162 15.02 -7.61 11.77
N VAL A 163 16.02 -7.62 10.90
CA VAL A 163 16.37 -8.78 10.07
C VAL A 163 17.84 -9.13 10.23
N LYS A 164 18.10 -10.39 10.53
CA LYS A 164 19.46 -10.94 10.63
C LYS A 164 19.80 -11.69 9.33
N PRO A 165 20.90 -11.35 8.63
CA PRO A 165 21.30 -12.06 7.41
C PRO A 165 21.70 -13.51 7.70
N ILE A 166 21.30 -14.44 6.82
CA ILE A 166 21.64 -15.87 6.92
C ILE A 166 23.07 -16.13 6.46
N ASN A 167 23.51 -15.46 5.39
CA ASN A 167 24.68 -15.89 4.62
C ASN A 167 25.98 -15.19 5.03
N ASN A 168 26.11 -14.83 6.31
CA ASN A 168 27.30 -14.17 6.83
C ASN A 168 28.33 -15.20 7.30
N ARG A 169 28.93 -15.93 6.35
CA ARG A 169 30.11 -16.76 6.61
C ARG A 169 31.29 -15.80 6.79
N LYS A 170 31.94 -15.81 7.96
CA LYS A 170 33.26 -15.21 8.13
C LYS A 170 34.18 -15.87 7.10
N GLU A 171 34.63 -15.14 6.10
CA GLU A 171 35.92 -15.51 5.53
C GLU A 171 36.97 -15.09 6.56
N SER A 172 37.65 -16.11 7.06
CA SER A 172 38.76 -16.04 8.01
C SER A 172 40.01 -15.51 7.33
#